data_AF-A0A9P8SY24-F1
#
_entry.id   AF-A0A9P8SY24-F1
#
_cell.length_a   1.000
_cell.length_b   1.000
_cell.length_c   1.000
_cell.angle_alpha   90.00
_cell.angle_beta   90.00
_cell.angle_gamma   90.00
#
_symmetry.space_group_name_H-M   'P 1'
#
loop_
_entity.id
_entity.type
_entity.pdbx_description
1 polymer ?
#
loop_
_entity_poly.entity_id
_entity_poly.type
_entity_poly.pdbx_seq_one_letter_code
_entity_poly.pdbx_strand_id
1 'polypeptide(L)'
;MWSLDPQANGDSTGHLRQDGEDSETHSRWNLQATASENPDLSSKDAGERVYRGPLEWFQAEEDGEIGLAVTTIGALMVMSLPRAVYEGKEASSRRVRTREYPLLENTHTTFEETEARHWESISAMTVASDGDSNLSSLHLGTSGGHAAAKKFIEFTDAQDDGLFSPPPWKSQVDAIRESFDIDHDLGGLAIGRIWGLAAYGGLIAVAFTLHPGDMIEYRTGSQERTIIVFSKADPHQQQQTPSFIRELPVFTSDFLRLRHEVVLRFTLSSLDYDNRNPWYQKLVYTAACCALVESEDESLLLQAREVFKWLTTVTGVDLLEELTKCSSPENKLEAKSVEQLNGAGGHIFEKCDICEAGIAWYSAREAQCAGGHLFVRCSLSFFSIQEPGVSKFCSDCSTEYLNEDALAQLHESGLQSAYKKLSNAFDTCIYCGGKFRA
;
A
#
# COMPACT_ATOMS: atom_id res chain seq x y z
N MET A 1 8.07 -20.22 -42.47
CA MET A 1 8.94 -20.00 -43.65
C MET A 1 10.14 -19.19 -43.16
N TRP A 2 11.27 -19.89 -42.89
CA TRP A 2 12.68 -19.46 -42.70
C TRP A 2 12.94 -18.30 -41.69
N SER A 3 13.92 -18.31 -40.79
CA SER A 3 15.24 -18.95 -40.77
C SER A 3 15.72 -19.18 -39.33
N LEU A 4 16.52 -20.22 -39.14
CA LEU A 4 17.44 -20.41 -38.02
C LEU A 4 18.63 -19.45 -38.15
N ASP A 5 19.16 -19.00 -37.02
CA ASP A 5 20.59 -18.74 -36.86
C ASP A 5 21.09 -19.46 -35.58
N PRO A 6 22.17 -20.26 -35.65
CA PRO A 6 22.74 -20.98 -34.53
C PRO A 6 23.95 -20.24 -33.93
N GLN A 7 24.21 -20.49 -32.64
CA GLN A 7 25.36 -20.08 -31.83
C GLN A 7 25.35 -18.68 -31.20
N ALA A 8 24.98 -18.65 -29.92
CA ALA A 8 25.77 -17.96 -28.91
C ALA A 8 25.67 -18.73 -27.58
N ASN A 9 26.72 -19.47 -27.24
CA ASN A 9 27.02 -19.78 -25.84
C ASN A 9 27.28 -18.45 -25.13
N GLY A 10 26.66 -18.22 -23.98
CA GLY A 10 27.02 -17.11 -23.10
C GLY A 10 26.03 -16.92 -21.96
N ASP A 11 26.53 -17.05 -20.74
CA ASP A 11 25.90 -16.62 -19.50
C ASP A 11 25.13 -15.30 -19.67
N SER A 12 23.87 -15.26 -19.24
CA SER A 12 23.09 -14.02 -19.17
C SER A 12 22.92 -13.60 -17.71
N THR A 13 23.95 -12.97 -17.17
CA THR A 13 23.81 -12.01 -16.07
C THR A 13 23.24 -10.71 -16.63
N GLY A 14 22.19 -10.18 -16.01
CA GLY A 14 21.58 -8.93 -16.41
C GLY A 14 22.55 -7.76 -16.24
N HIS A 15 23.07 -7.22 -17.34
CA HIS A 15 23.81 -5.96 -17.33
C HIS A 15 22.97 -4.84 -17.91
N LEU A 16 22.74 -3.81 -17.10
CA LEU A 16 22.23 -2.51 -17.54
C LEU A 16 23.22 -1.91 -18.55
N ARG A 17 22.80 -1.74 -19.80
CA ARG A 17 23.52 -0.95 -20.80
C ARG A 17 22.90 0.45 -20.89
N GLN A 18 23.77 1.45 -20.90
CA GLN A 18 23.45 2.84 -21.13
C GLN A 18 23.74 3.14 -22.60
N ASP A 19 22.70 3.34 -23.40
CA ASP A 19 22.84 3.86 -24.76
C ASP A 19 22.83 5.39 -24.74
N GLY A 20 23.63 5.94 -25.66
CA GLY A 20 24.13 7.31 -25.67
C GLY A 20 23.11 8.42 -25.83
N GLU A 21 23.56 9.60 -25.44
CA GLU A 21 22.90 10.89 -25.56
C GLU A 21 22.49 11.18 -27.01
N ASP A 22 21.19 11.42 -27.24
CA ASP A 22 20.72 12.54 -28.07
C ASP A 22 19.21 12.77 -27.87
N SER A 23 18.89 14.01 -27.47
CA SER A 23 17.68 14.80 -27.78
C SER A 23 16.26 14.25 -27.48
N GLU A 24 15.56 15.01 -26.63
CA GLU A 24 14.09 15.19 -26.54
C GLU A 24 13.22 14.09 -25.88
N THR A 25 12.90 14.35 -24.61
CA THR A 25 11.64 14.05 -23.91
C THR A 25 10.86 12.80 -24.33
N HIS A 26 11.37 11.60 -24.00
CA HIS A 26 10.51 10.44 -23.79
C HIS A 26 11.07 9.62 -22.61
N SER A 27 10.15 9.04 -21.83
CA SER A 27 10.37 8.21 -20.65
C SER A 27 11.70 7.47 -20.62
N ARG A 28 12.58 7.82 -19.67
CA ARG A 28 13.96 7.30 -19.47
C ARG A 28 14.04 5.79 -19.20
N TRP A 29 12.91 5.08 -19.20
CA TRP A 29 12.79 3.66 -18.94
C TRP A 29 11.85 3.04 -19.96
N ASN A 30 12.39 2.24 -20.88
CA ASN A 30 11.59 1.35 -21.72
C ASN A 30 11.44 0.04 -20.96
N LEU A 31 10.21 -0.26 -20.51
CA LEU A 31 9.91 -1.55 -19.89
C LEU A 31 9.79 -2.60 -21.01
N GLN A 32 10.87 -3.31 -21.27
CA GLN A 32 10.87 -4.42 -22.21
C GLN A 32 10.65 -5.72 -21.44
N ALA A 33 9.51 -6.36 -21.65
CA ALA A 33 9.24 -7.70 -21.14
C ALA A 33 9.44 -8.71 -22.28
N THR A 34 10.34 -9.66 -22.07
CA THR A 34 10.52 -10.82 -22.95
C THR A 34 9.85 -12.02 -22.29
N ALA A 35 8.83 -12.57 -22.94
CA ALA A 35 8.25 -13.84 -22.54
C ALA A 35 8.90 -14.96 -23.36
N SER A 36 9.35 -16.01 -22.70
CA SER A 36 9.78 -17.26 -23.33
C SER A 36 8.91 -18.38 -22.78
N GLU A 37 8.42 -19.23 -23.68
CA GLU A 37 7.74 -20.45 -23.27
C GLU A 37 8.71 -21.33 -22.46
N ASN A 38 8.27 -21.83 -21.31
CA ASN A 38 9.05 -22.80 -20.56
C ASN A 38 8.73 -24.20 -21.13
N PRO A 39 9.64 -24.82 -21.88
CA PRO A 39 9.38 -26.11 -22.52
C PRO A 39 9.18 -27.22 -21.50
N ASP A 40 9.66 -27.05 -20.25
CA ASP A 40 9.45 -28.00 -19.16
C ASP A 40 7.99 -28.00 -18.65
N LEU A 41 7.20 -26.95 -18.97
CA LEU A 41 5.76 -26.84 -18.65
C LEU A 41 4.83 -27.43 -19.73
N SER A 42 5.37 -27.90 -20.85
CA SER A 42 4.61 -28.59 -21.91
C SER A 42 4.19 -30.00 -21.43
N SER A 43 3.18 -30.05 -20.57
CA SER A 43 2.57 -31.30 -20.11
C SER A 43 1.56 -31.81 -21.15
N LYS A 44 1.72 -33.07 -21.58
CA LYS A 44 0.69 -33.80 -22.34
C LYS A 44 -0.56 -34.12 -21.50
N ASP A 45 -0.47 -33.99 -20.17
CA ASP A 45 -1.50 -34.39 -19.21
C ASP A 45 -2.56 -33.30 -18.96
N ALA A 46 -2.31 -32.05 -19.39
CA ALA A 46 -3.29 -30.97 -19.32
C ALA A 46 -4.51 -31.18 -20.26
N GLY A 47 -4.35 -32.03 -21.30
CA GLY A 47 -5.38 -32.35 -22.28
C GLY A 47 -5.84 -31.15 -23.14
N GLU A 48 -6.68 -31.40 -24.14
CA GLU A 48 -7.39 -30.35 -24.87
C GLU A 48 -8.56 -29.84 -23.99
N ARG A 49 -8.26 -29.01 -22.99
CA ARG A 49 -9.28 -28.40 -22.11
C ARG A 49 -9.42 -26.92 -22.40
N VAL A 50 -10.65 -26.44 -22.28
CA VAL A 50 -10.95 -25.01 -22.41
C VAL A 50 -10.94 -24.40 -21.02
N TYR A 51 -9.85 -23.72 -20.70
CA TYR A 51 -9.70 -22.96 -19.48
C TYR A 51 -10.42 -21.61 -19.61
N ARG A 52 -11.38 -21.33 -18.72
CA ARG A 52 -12.17 -20.09 -18.72
C ARG A 52 -12.58 -19.71 -17.30
N GLY A 53 -12.27 -18.47 -16.95
CA GLY A 53 -12.62 -17.88 -15.66
C GLY A 53 -11.39 -17.30 -14.97
N PRO A 54 -11.47 -17.06 -13.66
CA PRO A 54 -10.35 -16.54 -12.87
C PRO A 54 -9.19 -17.54 -12.81
N LEU A 55 -8.00 -17.01 -12.58
CA LEU A 55 -6.76 -17.73 -12.33
C LEU A 55 -6.10 -17.14 -11.09
N GLU A 56 -5.49 -17.99 -10.26
CA GLU A 56 -4.84 -17.53 -9.03
C GLU A 56 -3.54 -18.30 -8.75
N TRP A 57 -2.52 -17.55 -8.34
CA TRP A 57 -1.25 -18.12 -7.86
C TRP A 57 -1.31 -18.31 -6.36
N PHE A 58 -0.80 -19.42 -5.87
CA PHE A 58 -0.72 -19.71 -4.44
C PHE A 58 0.54 -20.51 -4.11
N GLN A 59 0.83 -20.64 -2.82
CA GLN A 59 2.00 -21.33 -2.31
C GLN A 59 1.57 -22.39 -1.30
N ALA A 60 2.19 -23.57 -1.38
CA ALA A 60 2.02 -24.62 -0.37
C ALA A 60 2.91 -24.36 0.85
N GLU A 61 2.54 -24.94 1.99
CA GLU A 61 3.14 -24.68 3.30
C GLU A 61 4.56 -25.23 3.43
N GLU A 62 4.81 -26.49 3.03
CA GLU A 62 6.05 -27.19 3.39
C GLU A 62 7.10 -27.29 2.26
N ASP A 63 6.69 -27.26 0.98
CA ASP A 63 7.57 -27.68 -0.13
C ASP A 63 8.21 -26.53 -0.93
N GLY A 64 7.84 -25.28 -0.66
CA GLY A 64 8.27 -24.15 -1.51
C GLY A 64 7.82 -24.31 -2.97
N GLU A 65 6.86 -25.18 -3.24
CA GLU A 65 6.18 -25.30 -4.53
C GLU A 65 5.18 -24.15 -4.71
N ILE A 66 5.06 -23.70 -5.95
CA ILE A 66 4.10 -22.70 -6.39
C ILE A 66 3.01 -23.41 -7.16
N GLY A 67 1.76 -23.11 -6.78
CA GLY A 67 0.56 -23.58 -7.45
C GLY A 67 -0.07 -22.50 -8.32
N LEU A 68 -0.57 -22.89 -9.49
CA LEU A 68 -1.47 -22.10 -10.31
C LEU A 68 -2.82 -22.80 -10.37
N ALA A 69 -3.85 -22.15 -9.84
CA ALA A 69 -5.24 -22.55 -9.94
C ALA A 69 -5.85 -21.94 -11.21
N VAL A 70 -6.45 -22.78 -12.05
CA VAL A 70 -7.11 -22.39 -13.30
C VAL A 70 -8.47 -23.07 -13.37
N THR A 71 -9.44 -22.34 -13.88
CA THR A 71 -10.83 -22.77 -13.94
C THR A 71 -11.14 -23.49 -15.25
N THR A 72 -11.89 -24.59 -15.13
CA THR A 72 -12.56 -25.28 -16.25
C THR A 72 -14.04 -25.46 -15.88
N ILE A 73 -14.87 -25.85 -16.83
CA ILE A 73 -16.29 -26.08 -16.56
C ILE A 73 -16.41 -27.25 -15.56
N GLY A 74 -17.01 -26.97 -14.40
CA GLY A 74 -17.31 -27.95 -13.34
C GLY A 74 -16.11 -28.49 -12.56
N ALA A 75 -14.91 -27.93 -12.74
CA ALA A 75 -13.74 -28.32 -11.97
C ALA A 75 -12.70 -27.20 -11.85
N LEU A 76 -11.85 -27.34 -10.84
CA LEU A 76 -10.64 -26.56 -10.68
C LEU A 76 -9.43 -27.38 -11.13
N MET A 77 -8.61 -26.82 -12.00
CA MET A 77 -7.32 -27.38 -12.35
C MET A 77 -6.23 -26.71 -11.55
N VAL A 78 -5.39 -27.49 -10.88
CA VAL A 78 -4.21 -26.99 -10.19
C VAL A 78 -2.97 -27.53 -10.90
N MET A 79 -2.07 -26.63 -11.23
CA MET A 79 -0.72 -26.95 -11.68
C MET A 79 0.25 -26.61 -10.57
N SER A 80 1.11 -27.52 -10.15
CA SER A 80 2.18 -27.23 -9.20
C SER A 80 3.56 -27.43 -9.81
N LEU A 81 4.51 -26.61 -9.40
CA LEU A 81 5.92 -26.74 -9.73
C LEU A 81 6.81 -26.19 -8.62
N PRO A 82 8.08 -26.64 -8.50
CA PRO A 82 9.02 -26.06 -7.55
C PRO A 82 9.30 -24.58 -7.85
N ARG A 83 9.38 -23.72 -6.81
CA ARG A 83 9.71 -22.30 -6.96
C ARG A 83 11.01 -22.06 -7.71
N ALA A 84 12.02 -22.90 -7.49
CA ALA A 84 13.29 -22.79 -8.22
C ALA A 84 13.08 -22.89 -9.74
N VAL A 85 12.17 -23.75 -10.21
CA VAL A 85 11.82 -23.90 -11.63
C VAL A 85 11.09 -22.65 -12.13
N TYR A 86 10.17 -22.09 -11.34
CA TYR A 86 9.48 -20.83 -11.66
C TYR A 86 10.46 -19.65 -11.77
N GLU A 87 11.44 -19.58 -10.87
CA GLU A 87 12.47 -18.53 -10.84
C GLU A 87 13.61 -18.74 -11.85
N GLY A 88 13.58 -19.82 -12.63
CA GLY A 88 14.63 -20.14 -13.61
C GLY A 88 15.95 -20.62 -13.00
N LYS A 89 15.93 -21.08 -11.75
CA LYS A 89 17.09 -21.65 -11.03
C LYS A 89 17.20 -23.15 -11.26
N GLU A 90 18.41 -23.71 -11.06
CA GLU A 90 18.58 -25.15 -11.05
C GLU A 90 17.81 -25.79 -9.88
N ALA A 91 16.95 -26.74 -10.22
CA ALA A 91 16.16 -27.51 -9.26
C ALA A 91 16.50 -29.00 -9.40
N SER A 92 16.52 -29.72 -8.28
CA SER A 92 16.75 -31.18 -8.23
C SER A 92 15.64 -31.96 -8.96
N SER A 93 14.44 -31.40 -9.03
CA SER A 93 13.30 -31.90 -9.79
C SER A 93 12.69 -30.75 -10.58
N ARG A 94 12.40 -30.98 -11.87
CA ARG A 94 11.65 -30.05 -12.73
C ARG A 94 10.24 -30.52 -13.03
N ARG A 95 9.74 -31.49 -12.24
CA ARG A 95 8.46 -32.14 -12.50
C ARG A 95 7.31 -31.18 -12.21
N VAL A 96 6.53 -30.87 -13.25
CA VAL A 96 5.23 -30.21 -13.12
C VAL A 96 4.18 -31.26 -12.78
N ARG A 97 3.30 -30.94 -11.83
CA ARG A 97 2.14 -31.78 -11.51
C ARG A 97 0.87 -31.05 -11.91
N THR A 98 -0.10 -31.81 -12.39
CA THR A 98 -1.42 -31.29 -12.74
C THR A 98 -2.47 -32.15 -12.07
N ARG A 99 -3.39 -31.51 -11.34
CA ARG A 99 -4.50 -32.19 -10.65
C ARG A 99 -5.82 -31.49 -10.94
N GLU A 100 -6.85 -32.30 -11.10
CA GLU A 100 -8.23 -31.85 -11.26
C GLU A 100 -8.98 -32.04 -9.95
N TYR A 101 -9.69 -31.00 -9.53
CA TYR A 101 -10.60 -31.02 -8.40
C TYR A 101 -12.03 -30.78 -8.91
N PRO A 102 -12.85 -31.82 -9.05
CA PRO A 102 -14.24 -31.67 -9.46
C PRO A 102 -15.03 -30.89 -8.41
N LEU A 103 -15.99 -30.07 -8.85
CA LEU A 103 -16.94 -29.45 -7.95
C LEU A 103 -18.07 -30.44 -7.67
N LEU A 104 -18.15 -30.93 -6.43
CA LEU A 104 -19.12 -31.95 -6.02
C LEU A 104 -20.25 -31.34 -5.18
N GLU A 105 -21.44 -31.91 -5.30
CA GLU A 105 -22.62 -31.58 -4.51
C GLU A 105 -22.56 -32.29 -3.15
N ASN A 106 -22.56 -31.54 -2.04
CA ASN A 106 -22.63 -32.13 -0.70
C ASN A 106 -24.09 -32.49 -0.37
N THR A 107 -24.61 -33.59 -0.92
CA THR A 107 -25.93 -34.10 -0.54
C THR A 107 -25.82 -34.89 0.76
N HIS A 108 -26.11 -34.25 1.90
CA HIS A 108 -26.32 -34.94 3.19
C HIS A 108 -27.69 -35.64 3.26
N THR A 109 -28.05 -36.45 2.26
CA THR A 109 -29.29 -37.24 2.28
C THR A 109 -28.96 -38.71 2.10
N THR A 110 -29.42 -39.50 3.07
CA THR A 110 -29.05 -40.89 3.41
C THR A 110 -29.43 -41.99 2.42
N PHE A 111 -29.63 -41.68 1.13
CA PHE A 111 -29.96 -42.69 0.13
C PHE A 111 -29.23 -42.40 -1.19
N GLU A 112 -28.29 -43.30 -1.50
CA GLU A 112 -27.49 -43.38 -2.74
C GLU A 112 -26.53 -42.20 -3.00
N GLU A 113 -25.27 -42.38 -2.56
CA GLU A 113 -24.10 -41.54 -2.88
C GLU A 113 -23.82 -41.57 -4.39
N THR A 114 -24.62 -40.83 -5.15
CA THR A 114 -24.21 -40.40 -6.48
C THR A 114 -23.62 -39.00 -6.31
N GLU A 115 -22.29 -38.91 -6.33
CA GLU A 115 -21.55 -37.63 -6.34
C GLU A 115 -22.00 -36.80 -7.56
N ALA A 116 -23.02 -35.98 -7.39
CA ALA A 116 -23.50 -35.10 -8.44
C ALA A 116 -22.49 -33.96 -8.64
N ARG A 117 -22.04 -33.78 -9.87
CA ARG A 117 -21.09 -32.72 -10.22
C ARG A 117 -21.82 -31.40 -10.45
N HIS A 118 -21.30 -30.32 -9.85
CA HIS A 118 -21.68 -28.96 -10.24
C HIS A 118 -21.02 -28.62 -11.58
N TRP A 119 -21.84 -28.38 -12.61
CA TRP A 119 -21.37 -27.96 -13.93
C TRP A 119 -21.33 -26.43 -14.09
N GLU A 120 -21.21 -25.72 -12.97
CA GLU A 120 -21.21 -24.27 -12.95
C GLU A 120 -19.84 -23.69 -13.29
N SER A 121 -19.83 -22.48 -13.83
CA SER A 121 -18.60 -21.74 -14.05
C SER A 121 -18.17 -21.08 -12.74
N ILE A 122 -16.91 -21.32 -12.35
CA ILE A 122 -16.26 -20.55 -11.30
C ILE A 122 -16.10 -19.12 -11.83
N SER A 123 -16.76 -18.18 -11.18
CA SER A 123 -16.80 -16.76 -11.57
C SER A 123 -15.86 -15.91 -10.73
N ALA A 124 -15.50 -16.38 -9.53
CA ALA A 124 -14.62 -15.68 -8.62
C ALA A 124 -13.65 -16.64 -7.92
N MET A 125 -12.42 -16.18 -7.71
CA MET A 125 -11.38 -16.90 -7.00
C MET A 125 -10.49 -15.91 -6.27
N THR A 126 -9.97 -16.28 -5.10
CA THR A 126 -8.93 -15.53 -4.41
C THR A 126 -8.13 -16.48 -3.53
N VAL A 127 -6.91 -16.09 -3.19
CA VAL A 127 -6.08 -16.78 -2.21
C VAL A 127 -5.97 -15.90 -0.98
N ALA A 128 -6.31 -16.44 0.18
CA ALA A 128 -6.11 -15.77 1.45
C ALA A 128 -4.92 -16.41 2.16
N SER A 129 -3.93 -15.60 2.50
CA SER A 129 -2.78 -16.04 3.28
C SER A 129 -2.91 -15.54 4.71
N ASP A 130 -2.69 -16.43 5.66
CA ASP A 130 -2.51 -16.05 7.05
C ASP A 130 -1.07 -15.58 7.25
N GLY A 131 -0.91 -14.30 7.64
CA GLY A 131 0.39 -13.63 7.73
C GLY A 131 1.35 -14.28 8.73
N ASP A 132 0.83 -15.07 9.68
CA ASP A 132 1.61 -15.73 10.72
C ASP A 132 1.96 -17.20 10.38
N SER A 133 1.14 -17.90 9.58
CA SER A 133 1.30 -19.34 9.33
C SER A 133 1.77 -19.72 7.92
N ASN A 134 2.01 -18.74 7.01
CA ASN A 134 2.26 -18.97 5.57
C ASN A 134 1.18 -19.81 4.86
N LEU A 135 0.11 -20.17 5.56
CA LEU A 135 -0.93 -21.03 5.06
C LEU A 135 -1.81 -20.24 4.10
N SER A 136 -1.86 -20.70 2.86
CA SER A 136 -2.71 -20.12 1.83
C SER A 136 -3.95 -20.99 1.62
N SER A 137 -5.13 -20.41 1.84
CA SER A 137 -6.40 -21.02 1.49
C SER A 137 -6.91 -20.43 0.18
N LEU A 138 -7.18 -21.30 -0.79
CA LEU A 138 -7.86 -20.94 -2.02
C LEU A 138 -9.36 -20.90 -1.75
N HIS A 139 -10.02 -19.82 -2.14
CA HIS A 139 -11.46 -19.67 -2.07
C HIS A 139 -12.01 -19.46 -3.48
N LEU A 140 -13.17 -20.05 -3.75
CA LEU A 140 -13.86 -19.91 -5.02
C LEU A 140 -15.37 -19.70 -4.83
N GLY A 141 -15.97 -19.05 -5.82
CA GLY A 141 -17.40 -18.83 -5.92
C GLY A 141 -17.86 -18.99 -7.37
N THR A 142 -19.08 -19.49 -7.55
CA THR A 142 -19.67 -19.70 -8.87
C THR A 142 -20.80 -18.71 -9.15
N SER A 143 -21.15 -18.59 -10.43
CA SER A 143 -22.30 -17.81 -10.87
C SER A 143 -23.65 -18.44 -10.46
N GLY A 144 -23.67 -19.68 -9.98
CA GLY A 144 -24.86 -20.33 -9.42
C GLY A 144 -24.92 -20.30 -7.89
N GLY A 145 -23.93 -19.69 -7.24
CA GLY A 145 -23.91 -19.51 -5.79
C GLY A 145 -23.30 -20.67 -5.01
N HIS A 146 -22.69 -21.64 -5.70
CA HIS A 146 -21.80 -22.60 -5.06
C HIS A 146 -20.51 -21.91 -4.61
N ALA A 147 -19.97 -22.35 -3.48
CA ALA A 147 -18.80 -21.77 -2.86
C ALA A 147 -17.97 -22.85 -2.18
N ALA A 148 -16.66 -22.77 -2.35
CA ALA A 148 -15.74 -23.77 -1.85
C ALA A 148 -14.42 -23.13 -1.39
N ALA A 149 -13.74 -23.76 -0.44
CA ALA A 149 -12.41 -23.40 -0.02
C ALA A 149 -11.52 -24.63 0.12
N LYS A 150 -10.22 -24.48 -0.13
CA LYS A 150 -9.23 -25.53 0.08
C LYS A 150 -7.93 -24.95 0.60
N LYS A 151 -7.39 -25.56 1.65
CA LYS A 151 -6.04 -25.31 2.15
C LYS A 151 -5.10 -26.27 1.45
N PHE A 152 -4.00 -25.75 0.91
CA PHE A 152 -2.98 -26.56 0.22
C PHE A 152 -1.74 -26.65 1.12
N ILE A 153 -1.60 -27.78 1.82
CA ILE A 153 -0.47 -28.06 2.71
C ILE A 153 0.71 -28.62 1.89
N GLU A 154 0.44 -29.65 1.08
CA GLU A 154 1.35 -30.25 0.12
C GLU A 154 0.66 -30.49 -1.22
N PHE A 155 1.43 -30.59 -2.31
CA PHE A 155 0.95 -31.02 -3.63
C PHE A 155 1.16 -32.52 -3.88
N THR A 156 1.19 -33.33 -2.82
CA THR A 156 1.39 -34.79 -2.91
C THR A 156 0.04 -35.54 -2.91
N ASP A 157 -0.05 -36.61 -3.70
CA ASP A 157 -1.27 -37.42 -3.80
C ASP A 157 -1.57 -38.23 -2.52
N ALA A 158 -0.63 -38.34 -1.60
CA ALA A 158 -0.73 -39.21 -0.44
C ALA A 158 -1.56 -38.63 0.73
N GLN A 159 -1.72 -37.30 0.79
CA GLN A 159 -2.42 -36.62 1.89
C GLN A 159 -3.60 -35.73 1.45
N ASP A 160 -3.74 -35.44 0.16
CA ASP A 160 -4.84 -34.59 -0.32
C ASP A 160 -6.08 -35.42 -0.64
N ASP A 161 -7.09 -35.28 0.23
CA ASP A 161 -8.42 -35.89 0.12
C ASP A 161 -9.22 -35.46 -1.11
N GLY A 162 -8.74 -34.45 -1.85
CA GLY A 162 -9.42 -33.91 -3.03
C GLY A 162 -10.70 -33.12 -2.70
N LEU A 163 -11.05 -32.97 -1.42
CA LEU A 163 -12.30 -32.36 -1.00
C LEU A 163 -12.14 -30.86 -0.77
N PHE A 164 -13.21 -30.12 -1.06
CA PHE A 164 -13.34 -28.72 -0.68
C PHE A 164 -14.18 -28.62 0.59
N SER A 165 -13.84 -27.64 1.43
CA SER A 165 -14.65 -27.26 2.60
C SER A 165 -15.54 -26.06 2.27
N PRO A 166 -16.69 -25.90 2.97
CA PRO A 166 -17.49 -24.69 2.84
C PRO A 166 -16.72 -23.48 3.39
N PRO A 167 -16.60 -22.37 2.64
CA PRO A 167 -15.88 -21.21 3.12
C PRO A 167 -16.65 -20.49 4.25
N PRO A 168 -15.95 -19.89 5.23
CA PRO A 168 -16.61 -19.23 6.37
C PRO A 168 -17.59 -18.11 5.96
N TRP A 169 -17.27 -17.37 4.91
CA TRP A 169 -18.10 -16.28 4.38
C TRP A 169 -19.43 -16.75 3.78
N LYS A 170 -19.55 -18.03 3.40
CA LYS A 170 -20.75 -18.55 2.72
C LYS A 170 -21.99 -18.46 3.60
N SER A 171 -21.84 -18.67 4.90
CA SER A 171 -22.94 -18.53 5.87
C SER A 171 -23.57 -17.12 5.88
N GLN A 172 -22.76 -16.06 5.73
CA GLN A 172 -23.27 -14.68 5.66
C GLN A 172 -24.01 -14.42 4.34
N VAL A 173 -23.46 -14.91 3.21
CA VAL A 173 -24.12 -14.83 1.90
C VAL A 173 -25.45 -15.56 1.93
N ASP A 174 -25.50 -16.76 2.51
CA ASP A 174 -26.70 -17.57 2.61
C ASP A 174 -27.77 -16.94 3.49
N ALA A 175 -27.41 -16.35 4.63
CA ALA A 175 -28.36 -15.64 5.48
C ALA A 175 -29.03 -14.45 4.76
N ILE A 176 -28.25 -13.71 3.95
CA ILE A 176 -28.77 -12.61 3.13
C ILE A 176 -29.66 -13.15 2.00
N ARG A 177 -29.25 -14.25 1.35
CA ARG A 177 -30.03 -14.93 0.30
C ARG A 177 -31.36 -15.44 0.84
N GLU A 178 -31.38 -16.05 2.01
CA GLU A 178 -32.60 -16.55 2.68
C GLU A 178 -33.55 -15.41 3.03
N SER A 179 -33.02 -14.28 3.51
CA SER A 179 -33.84 -13.09 3.74
C SER A 179 -34.50 -12.60 2.46
N PHE A 180 -33.74 -12.54 1.35
CA PHE A 180 -34.27 -12.18 0.04
C PHE A 180 -35.31 -13.19 -0.48
N ASP A 181 -35.10 -14.47 -0.24
CA ASP A 181 -36.04 -15.54 -0.60
C ASP A 181 -37.39 -15.36 0.09
N ILE A 182 -37.36 -15.08 1.41
CA ILE A 182 -38.55 -14.82 2.23
C ILE A 182 -39.23 -13.53 1.78
N ASP A 183 -38.47 -12.45 1.58
CA ASP A 183 -39.01 -11.13 1.21
C ASP A 183 -39.73 -11.14 -0.15
N HIS A 184 -39.42 -12.11 -1.01
CA HIS A 184 -39.97 -12.24 -2.37
C HIS A 184 -40.80 -13.51 -2.58
N ASP A 185 -41.10 -14.26 -1.51
CA ASP A 185 -41.87 -15.51 -1.56
C ASP A 185 -41.35 -16.54 -2.59
N LEU A 186 -40.02 -16.71 -2.68
CA LEU A 186 -39.38 -17.53 -3.73
C LEU A 186 -39.28 -19.02 -3.39
N GLY A 187 -39.70 -19.45 -2.19
CA GLY A 187 -39.83 -20.86 -1.84
C GLY A 187 -38.52 -21.64 -1.81
N GLY A 188 -37.42 -20.98 -1.46
CA GLY A 188 -36.07 -21.54 -1.42
C GLY A 188 -35.29 -21.45 -2.74
N LEU A 189 -35.89 -20.88 -3.79
CA LEU A 189 -35.34 -20.82 -5.15
C LEU A 189 -34.49 -19.57 -5.41
N ALA A 190 -34.23 -18.74 -4.39
CA ALA A 190 -33.28 -17.63 -4.52
C ALA A 190 -31.84 -18.11 -4.76
N ILE A 191 -31.12 -17.43 -5.65
CA ILE A 191 -29.71 -17.67 -5.98
C ILE A 191 -28.88 -16.43 -5.62
N GLY A 192 -27.81 -16.65 -4.85
CA GLY A 192 -26.77 -15.66 -4.59
C GLY A 192 -25.59 -15.83 -5.54
N ARG A 193 -25.60 -15.14 -6.68
CA ARG A 193 -24.55 -15.26 -7.70
C ARG A 193 -23.29 -14.54 -7.24
N ILE A 194 -22.17 -15.24 -7.17
CA ILE A 194 -20.89 -14.65 -6.75
C ILE A 194 -20.17 -14.11 -7.98
N TRP A 195 -19.65 -12.89 -7.92
CA TRP A 195 -19.00 -12.22 -9.06
C TRP A 195 -17.55 -11.87 -8.80
N GLY A 196 -17.17 -11.70 -7.53
CA GLY A 196 -15.81 -11.30 -7.18
C GLY A 196 -15.43 -11.75 -5.79
N LEU A 197 -14.16 -12.09 -5.64
CA LEU A 197 -13.50 -12.39 -4.39
C LEU A 197 -12.20 -11.60 -4.35
N ALA A 198 -11.87 -11.06 -3.18
CA ALA A 198 -10.57 -10.43 -2.93
C ALA A 198 -10.16 -10.73 -1.49
N ALA A 199 -8.86 -10.94 -1.27
CA ALA A 199 -8.32 -11.20 0.05
C ALA A 199 -7.23 -10.19 0.43
N TYR A 200 -7.21 -9.78 1.70
CA TYR A 200 -6.17 -8.95 2.28
C TYR A 200 -6.05 -9.19 3.78
N GLY A 201 -4.86 -9.53 4.26
CA GLY A 201 -4.58 -9.66 5.71
C GLY A 201 -5.55 -10.60 6.44
N GLY A 202 -5.80 -11.79 5.89
CA GLY A 202 -6.74 -12.76 6.47
C GLY A 202 -8.24 -12.43 6.31
N LEU A 203 -8.58 -11.28 5.73
CA LEU A 203 -9.96 -10.94 5.38
C LEU A 203 -10.26 -11.28 3.92
N ILE A 204 -11.50 -11.68 3.66
CA ILE A 204 -12.05 -11.91 2.34
C ILE A 204 -13.25 -10.99 2.15
N ALA A 205 -13.25 -10.25 1.05
CA ALA A 205 -14.40 -9.52 0.53
C ALA A 205 -15.06 -10.36 -0.57
N VAL A 206 -16.38 -10.53 -0.48
CA VAL A 206 -17.18 -11.29 -1.46
C VAL A 206 -18.20 -10.35 -2.08
N ALA A 207 -18.15 -10.21 -3.39
CA ALA A 207 -19.13 -9.46 -4.17
C ALA A 207 -20.15 -10.42 -4.79
N PHE A 208 -21.44 -10.25 -4.47
CA PHE A 208 -22.50 -11.10 -4.99
C PHE A 208 -23.80 -10.31 -5.25
N THR A 209 -24.70 -10.92 -6.02
CA THR A 209 -26.04 -10.39 -6.31
C THR A 209 -27.10 -11.45 -6.02
N LEU A 210 -28.33 -11.02 -5.74
CA LEU A 210 -29.46 -11.89 -5.44
C LEU A 210 -30.46 -11.89 -6.59
N HIS A 211 -30.94 -13.09 -6.95
CA HIS A 211 -31.84 -13.32 -8.07
C HIS A 211 -32.82 -14.45 -7.75
N PRO A 212 -34.04 -14.44 -8.33
CA PRO A 212 -34.84 -15.65 -8.40
C PRO A 212 -34.18 -16.69 -9.33
N GLY A 213 -34.24 -17.96 -8.96
CA GLY A 213 -33.57 -19.04 -9.68
C GLY A 213 -34.38 -19.67 -10.80
N ASP A 214 -35.71 -19.67 -10.70
CA ASP A 214 -36.63 -20.40 -11.59
C ASP A 214 -37.60 -19.49 -12.37
N MET A 215 -37.46 -18.17 -12.25
CA MET A 215 -38.29 -17.19 -12.95
C MET A 215 -37.49 -16.05 -13.55
N ILE A 216 -38.10 -15.38 -14.53
CA ILE A 216 -37.50 -14.20 -15.18
C ILE A 216 -37.59 -13.01 -14.24
N GLU A 217 -36.43 -12.44 -13.93
CA GLU A 217 -36.34 -11.22 -13.16
C GLU A 217 -36.44 -9.98 -14.06
N TYR A 218 -37.44 -9.12 -13.81
CA TYR A 218 -37.52 -7.80 -14.43
C TYR A 218 -36.92 -6.76 -13.48
N ARG A 219 -35.70 -6.29 -13.77
CA ARG A 219 -35.04 -5.20 -13.03
C ARG A 219 -34.89 -3.95 -13.88
N THR A 220 -35.05 -2.80 -13.22
CA THR A 220 -34.57 -1.51 -13.72
C THR A 220 -33.15 -1.26 -13.20
N GLY A 221 -32.33 -0.49 -13.92
CA GLY A 221 -30.93 -0.26 -13.52
C GLY A 221 -30.75 0.34 -12.11
N SER A 222 -31.75 1.06 -11.59
CA SER A 222 -31.73 1.59 -10.21
C SER A 222 -31.96 0.53 -9.13
N GLN A 223 -32.44 -0.66 -9.50
CA GLN A 223 -32.70 -1.79 -8.62
C GLN A 223 -31.56 -2.83 -8.64
N GLU A 224 -30.59 -2.68 -9.54
CA GLU A 224 -29.39 -3.51 -9.54
C GLU A 224 -28.53 -3.19 -8.32
N ARG A 225 -28.32 -4.19 -7.47
CA ARG A 225 -27.55 -4.06 -6.24
C ARG A 225 -26.51 -5.16 -6.17
N THR A 226 -25.26 -4.76 -6.00
CA THR A 226 -24.16 -5.66 -5.63
C THR A 226 -23.92 -5.52 -4.13
N ILE A 227 -23.84 -6.63 -3.43
CA ILE A 227 -23.60 -6.69 -1.99
C ILE A 227 -22.15 -7.14 -1.80
N ILE A 228 -21.42 -6.44 -0.93
CA ILE A 228 -20.07 -6.81 -0.52
C ILE A 228 -20.13 -7.23 0.95
N VAL A 229 -19.78 -8.49 1.23
CA VAL A 229 -19.62 -8.98 2.61
C VAL A 229 -18.15 -9.17 2.91
N PHE A 230 -17.76 -8.85 4.14
CA PHE A 230 -16.42 -9.06 4.65
C PHE A 230 -16.45 -10.18 5.69
N SER A 231 -15.55 -11.14 5.55
CA SER A 231 -15.40 -12.25 6.48
C SER A 231 -13.94 -12.59 6.68
N LYS A 232 -13.65 -13.38 7.71
CA LYS A 232 -12.34 -14.02 7.86
C LYS A 232 -12.19 -15.15 6.84
N ALA A 233 -10.97 -15.33 6.36
CA ALA A 233 -10.57 -16.49 5.58
C ALA A 233 -10.59 -17.77 6.43
N ASP A 234 -10.13 -17.67 7.68
CA ASP A 234 -10.13 -18.75 8.67
C ASP A 234 -10.90 -18.34 9.93
N PRO A 235 -11.88 -19.13 10.40
CA PRO A 235 -12.63 -18.84 11.64
C PRO A 235 -11.74 -18.75 12.89
N HIS A 236 -10.62 -19.48 12.92
CA HIS A 236 -9.72 -19.58 14.07
C HIS A 236 -8.70 -18.43 14.12
N GLN A 237 -8.59 -17.61 13.08
CA GLN A 237 -7.67 -16.49 13.04
C GLN A 237 -8.07 -15.41 14.06
N GLN A 238 -7.12 -14.96 14.88
CA GLN A 238 -7.32 -13.79 15.76
C GLN A 238 -7.59 -12.54 14.89
N GLN A 239 -8.45 -11.64 15.37
CA GLN A 239 -8.76 -10.41 14.63
C GLN A 239 -7.50 -9.54 14.51
N GLN A 240 -6.80 -9.63 13.38
CA GLN A 240 -5.95 -8.56 12.93
C GLN A 240 -6.85 -7.57 12.20
N THR A 241 -7.20 -6.48 12.89
CA THR A 241 -7.96 -5.39 12.28
C THR A 241 -7.14 -4.85 11.10
N PRO A 242 -7.66 -4.87 9.86
CA PRO A 242 -6.89 -4.44 8.70
C PRO A 242 -6.47 -2.98 8.89
N SER A 243 -5.32 -2.61 8.32
CA SER A 243 -4.70 -1.30 8.52
C SER A 243 -5.58 -0.07 8.20
N PHE A 244 -6.66 -0.22 7.44
CA PHE A 244 -7.64 0.84 7.16
C PHE A 244 -8.75 0.99 8.22
N ILE A 245 -8.88 0.01 9.13
CA ILE A 245 -9.68 0.09 10.36
C ILE A 245 -8.71 0.24 11.56
N ARG A 246 -7.56 0.89 11.36
CA ARG A 246 -6.65 1.16 12.49
C ARG A 246 -7.32 2.11 13.45
N GLU A 247 -7.39 1.72 14.72
CA GLU A 247 -7.56 2.71 15.78
C GLU A 247 -6.43 3.73 15.68
N LEU A 248 -6.78 5.01 15.77
CA LEU A 248 -5.79 6.07 15.77
C LEU A 248 -4.81 5.82 16.93
N PRO A 249 -3.50 6.00 16.70
CA PRO A 249 -2.54 5.89 17.78
C PRO A 249 -2.85 6.92 18.87
N VAL A 250 -2.50 6.59 20.11
CA VAL A 250 -2.53 7.57 21.19
C VAL A 250 -1.43 8.60 20.93
N PHE A 251 -1.82 9.86 20.68
CA PHE A 251 -0.90 10.96 20.39
C PHE A 251 -0.23 11.49 21.67
N THR A 252 0.68 10.70 22.25
CA THR A 252 1.53 11.14 23.35
C THR A 252 2.62 12.10 22.85
N SER A 253 3.21 12.90 23.73
CA SER A 253 4.33 13.80 23.36
C SER A 253 5.51 13.02 22.78
N ASP A 254 5.88 11.89 23.39
CA ASP A 254 6.98 11.05 22.91
C ASP A 254 6.67 10.46 21.52
N PHE A 255 5.42 10.07 21.28
CA PHE A 255 5.00 9.57 19.97
C PHE A 255 5.14 10.66 18.90
N LEU A 256 4.66 11.87 19.19
CA LEU A 256 4.76 13.00 18.25
C LEU A 256 6.23 13.35 17.96
N ARG A 257 7.07 13.44 18.99
CA ARG A 257 8.52 13.68 18.89
C ARG A 257 9.18 12.64 17.99
N LEU A 258 9.00 11.35 18.29
CA LEU A 258 9.59 10.26 17.51
C LEU A 258 9.18 10.30 16.04
N ARG A 259 7.94 10.70 15.73
CA ARG A 259 7.47 10.86 14.34
C ARG A 259 8.10 12.08 13.66
N HIS A 260 8.27 13.19 14.36
CA HIS A 260 9.02 14.34 13.84
C HIS A 260 10.49 13.98 13.56
N GLU A 261 11.14 13.22 14.44
CA GLU A 261 12.55 12.82 14.28
C GLU A 261 12.80 12.02 12.99
N VAL A 262 11.80 11.30 12.46
CA VAL A 262 11.90 10.65 11.14
C VAL A 262 12.03 11.69 10.02
N VAL A 263 11.19 12.73 10.05
CA VAL A 263 11.21 13.82 9.07
C VAL A 263 12.46 14.67 9.22
N LEU A 264 12.87 14.95 10.46
CA LEU A 264 14.10 15.69 10.75
C LEU A 264 15.32 14.97 10.21
N ARG A 265 15.44 13.65 10.45
CA ARG A 265 16.54 12.85 9.92
C ARG A 265 16.57 12.88 8.41
N PHE A 266 15.43 12.76 7.73
CA PHE A 266 15.36 12.88 6.28
C PHE A 266 15.82 14.27 5.79
N THR A 267 15.33 15.33 6.44
CA THR A 267 15.60 16.72 6.04
C THR A 267 17.06 17.12 6.28
N LEU A 268 17.62 16.75 7.44
CA LEU A 268 18.98 17.12 7.85
C LEU A 268 20.06 16.22 7.26
N SER A 269 19.76 14.96 6.92
CA SER A 269 20.73 14.03 6.31
C SER A 269 20.88 14.19 4.79
N SER A 270 20.02 14.99 4.14
CA SER A 270 20.12 15.28 2.72
C SER A 270 21.30 16.25 2.47
N LEU A 271 22.52 15.71 2.49
CA LEU A 271 23.78 16.43 2.29
C LEU A 271 24.00 16.94 0.86
N ASP A 272 23.01 16.85 -0.03
CA ASP A 272 22.96 17.60 -1.29
C ASP A 272 22.45 19.01 -1.01
N TYR A 273 23.30 19.83 -0.37
CA TYR A 273 23.02 21.22 -0.09
C TYR A 273 22.78 21.99 -1.40
N ASP A 274 21.51 22.26 -1.73
CA ASP A 274 21.17 23.20 -2.79
C ASP A 274 21.43 24.63 -2.29
N ASN A 275 22.69 25.05 -2.42
CA ASN A 275 23.14 26.39 -2.02
C ASN A 275 22.43 27.51 -2.82
N ARG A 276 21.73 27.19 -3.91
CA ARG A 276 21.12 28.18 -4.80
C ARG A 276 19.66 28.45 -4.47
N ASN A 277 18.99 27.58 -3.69
CA ASN A 277 17.58 27.73 -3.37
C ASN A 277 17.37 28.31 -1.96
N PRO A 278 16.93 29.58 -1.82
CA PRO A 278 16.64 30.20 -0.53
C PRO A 278 15.60 29.45 0.30
N TRP A 279 14.63 28.80 -0.35
CA TRP A 279 13.60 28.02 0.33
C TRP A 279 14.14 26.72 0.92
N TYR A 280 15.12 26.11 0.27
CA TYR A 280 15.82 24.95 0.83
C TYR A 280 16.59 25.35 2.09
N GLN A 281 17.31 26.48 2.05
CA GLN A 281 18.02 27.03 3.21
C GLN A 281 17.08 27.32 4.38
N LYS A 282 15.91 27.93 4.10
CA LYS A 282 14.86 28.15 5.09
C LYS A 282 14.30 26.84 5.66
N LEU A 283 14.03 25.85 4.81
CA LEU A 283 13.52 24.54 5.21
C LEU A 283 14.47 23.78 6.15
N VAL A 284 15.77 23.76 5.85
CA VAL A 284 16.74 23.08 6.71
C VAL A 284 17.03 23.89 7.99
N TYR A 285 16.94 25.22 7.94
CA TYR A 285 16.97 26.05 9.14
C TYR A 285 15.80 25.72 10.08
N THR A 286 14.57 25.66 9.57
CA THR A 286 13.40 25.33 10.39
C THR A 286 13.44 23.91 10.95
N ALA A 287 13.91 22.94 10.17
CA ALA A 287 14.16 21.59 10.66
C ALA A 287 15.23 21.56 11.77
N ALA A 288 16.33 22.28 11.61
CA ALA A 288 17.39 22.34 12.63
C ALA A 288 16.90 23.01 13.93
N CYS A 289 16.11 24.08 13.83
CA CYS A 289 15.45 24.70 14.99
C CYS A 289 14.45 23.75 15.66
N CYS A 290 13.66 23.01 14.89
CA CYS A 290 12.74 22.01 15.43
C CYS A 290 13.48 20.90 16.18
N ALA A 291 14.60 20.39 15.62
CA ALA A 291 15.45 19.41 16.30
C ALA A 291 15.98 19.95 17.63
N LEU A 292 16.46 21.20 17.65
CA LEU A 292 16.94 21.86 18.86
C LEU A 292 15.86 22.02 19.94
N VAL A 293 14.61 22.28 19.55
CA VAL A 293 13.51 22.52 20.50
C VAL A 293 12.94 21.23 21.07
N GLU A 294 12.76 20.20 20.24
CA GLU A 294 11.94 19.03 20.59
C GLU A 294 12.72 17.71 20.68
N SER A 295 13.83 17.55 19.95
CA SER A 295 14.51 16.24 19.85
C SER A 295 15.37 15.93 21.07
N GLU A 296 15.37 14.65 21.45
CA GLU A 296 16.27 14.08 22.47
C GLU A 296 17.41 13.27 21.83
N ASP A 297 17.43 13.15 20.50
CA ASP A 297 18.44 12.40 19.75
C ASP A 297 19.70 13.26 19.54
N GLU A 298 20.78 12.91 20.24
CA GLU A 298 22.08 13.58 20.13
C GLU A 298 22.61 13.63 18.68
N SER A 299 22.29 12.63 17.85
CA SER A 299 22.72 12.60 16.46
C SER A 299 22.02 13.66 15.61
N LEU A 300 20.73 13.93 15.89
CA LEU A 300 19.98 15.00 15.23
C LEU A 300 20.46 16.38 15.67
N LEU A 301 20.81 16.54 16.95
CA LEU A 301 21.41 17.78 17.45
C LEU A 301 22.79 18.05 16.82
N LEU A 302 23.60 17.02 16.62
CA LEU A 302 24.86 17.13 15.88
C LEU A 302 24.63 17.53 14.42
N GLN A 303 23.64 16.95 13.75
CA GLN A 303 23.28 17.33 12.37
C GLN A 303 22.77 18.77 12.29
N ALA A 304 21.90 19.18 13.22
CA ALA A 304 21.40 20.56 13.31
C ALA A 304 22.56 21.55 13.48
N ARG A 305 23.55 21.22 14.33
CA ARG A 305 24.76 22.03 14.51
C ARG A 305 25.56 22.19 13.22
N GLU A 306 25.75 21.13 12.44
CA GLU A 306 26.44 21.20 11.16
C GLU A 306 25.65 22.04 10.13
N VAL A 307 24.32 21.93 10.12
CA VAL A 307 23.46 22.78 9.28
C VAL A 307 23.59 24.25 9.66
N PHE A 308 23.61 24.61 10.94
CA PHE A 308 23.81 26.00 11.36
C PHE A 308 25.17 26.55 10.92
N LYS A 309 26.26 25.78 11.06
CA LYS A 309 27.59 26.19 10.55
C LYS A 309 27.59 26.42 9.04
N TRP A 310 26.94 25.51 8.30
CA TRP A 310 26.81 25.62 6.84
C TRP A 310 26.00 26.87 6.46
N LEU A 311 24.86 27.13 7.11
CA LEU A 311 24.05 28.34 6.87
C LEU A 311 24.82 29.63 7.15
N THR A 312 25.54 29.72 8.28
CA THR A 312 26.43 30.86 8.57
C THR A 312 27.43 31.09 7.44
N THR A 313 27.99 30.01 6.88
CA THR A 313 28.99 30.10 5.80
C THR A 313 28.38 30.55 4.47
N VAL A 314 27.20 30.04 4.11
CA VAL A 314 26.58 30.29 2.80
C VAL A 314 25.84 31.62 2.75
N THR A 315 25.17 32.02 3.82
CA THR A 315 24.31 33.23 3.83
C THR A 315 24.93 34.41 4.58
N GLY A 316 25.99 34.19 5.36
CA GLY A 316 26.63 35.22 6.19
C GLY A 316 25.82 35.61 7.44
N VAL A 317 24.79 34.84 7.78
CA VAL A 317 23.93 35.07 8.96
C VAL A 317 24.67 34.74 10.25
N ASP A 318 24.40 35.49 11.32
CA ASP A 318 24.86 35.17 12.68
C ASP A 318 23.88 34.19 13.35
N LEU A 319 24.36 32.98 13.62
CA LEU A 319 23.63 31.89 14.29
C LEU A 319 24.35 31.43 15.57
N LEU A 320 25.11 32.32 16.22
CA LEU A 320 25.84 31.99 17.44
C LEU A 320 24.90 31.54 18.58
N GLU A 321 23.70 32.12 18.66
CA GLU A 321 22.67 31.73 19.63
C GLU A 321 22.25 30.27 19.41
N GLU A 322 21.87 29.90 18.19
CA GLU A 322 21.49 28.54 17.82
C GLU A 322 22.62 27.53 18.09
N LEU A 323 23.85 27.89 17.72
CA LEU A 323 25.04 27.05 17.89
C LEU A 323 25.38 26.80 19.37
N THR A 324 25.21 27.80 20.23
CA THR A 324 25.46 27.66 21.67
C THR A 324 24.36 26.81 22.34
N LYS A 325 23.10 26.97 21.90
CA LYS A 325 21.97 26.18 22.41
C LYS A 325 21.98 24.72 21.98
N CYS A 326 22.64 24.36 20.87
CA CYS A 326 22.88 22.94 20.54
C CYS A 326 23.66 22.16 21.62
N SER A 327 24.28 22.85 22.60
CA SER A 327 25.05 22.24 23.70
C SER A 327 24.41 22.46 25.08
N SER A 328 23.22 23.05 25.14
CA SER A 328 22.50 23.42 26.37
C SER A 328 21.08 22.85 26.37
N PRO A 329 20.50 22.46 27.51
CA PRO A 329 19.13 21.97 27.61
C PRO A 329 18.04 23.06 27.51
N GLU A 330 18.42 24.35 27.35
CA GLU A 330 17.44 25.42 27.14
C GLU A 330 16.97 25.48 25.67
N ASN A 331 15.88 24.75 25.43
CA ASN A 331 15.36 24.43 24.11
C ASN A 331 14.37 25.48 23.55
N LYS A 332 14.65 26.78 23.71
CA LYS A 332 13.82 27.85 23.11
C LYS A 332 14.69 28.87 22.41
N LEU A 333 14.28 29.32 21.23
CA LEU A 333 14.89 30.44 20.51
C LEU A 333 13.91 31.60 20.48
N GLU A 334 14.39 32.78 20.86
CA GLU A 334 13.59 33.99 20.82
C GLU A 334 13.34 34.42 19.37
N ALA A 335 12.28 35.19 19.17
CA ALA A 335 12.00 35.79 17.87
C ALA A 335 13.15 36.73 17.46
N LYS A 336 13.60 36.63 16.20
CA LYS A 336 14.65 37.50 15.67
C LYS A 336 14.17 38.95 15.56
N SER A 337 15.07 39.89 15.84
CA SER A 337 14.77 41.32 15.77
C SER A 337 14.59 41.79 14.32
N VAL A 338 13.99 42.96 14.13
CA VAL A 338 13.77 43.54 12.79
C VAL A 338 15.09 43.73 12.03
N GLU A 339 16.18 44.07 12.74
CA GLU A 339 17.52 44.21 12.17
C GLU A 339 18.07 42.86 11.68
N GLN A 340 17.85 41.79 12.43
CA GLN A 340 18.28 40.44 12.03
C GLN A 340 17.46 39.91 10.84
N LEU A 341 16.14 40.17 10.85
CA LEU A 341 15.21 39.78 9.78
C LEU A 341 15.48 40.48 8.44
N ASN A 342 16.06 41.68 8.49
CA ASN A 342 16.41 42.47 7.31
C ASN A 342 17.92 42.47 7.02
N GLY A 343 18.71 41.77 7.83
CA GLY A 343 20.16 41.65 7.71
C GLY A 343 20.61 40.57 6.74
N ALA A 344 21.91 40.31 6.73
CA ALA A 344 22.51 39.25 5.91
C ALA A 344 21.94 37.88 6.27
N GLY A 345 21.46 37.16 5.26
CA GLY A 345 20.83 35.85 5.42
C GLY A 345 19.46 35.86 6.12
N GLY A 346 18.85 37.03 6.32
CA GLY A 346 17.55 37.16 7.01
C GLY A 346 16.38 36.41 6.33
N HIS A 347 16.53 36.00 5.07
CA HIS A 347 15.52 35.23 4.32
C HIS A 347 15.29 33.82 4.86
N ILE A 348 16.22 33.27 5.67
CA ILE A 348 16.04 31.96 6.30
C ILE A 348 15.09 32.02 7.50
N PHE A 349 14.86 33.21 8.07
CA PHE A 349 13.96 33.39 9.20
C PHE A 349 12.50 33.51 8.75
N GLU A 350 11.58 33.06 9.57
CA GLU A 350 10.14 33.29 9.36
C GLU A 350 9.72 34.66 9.89
N LYS A 351 8.92 35.38 9.10
CA LYS A 351 8.27 36.63 9.45
C LYS A 351 6.77 36.39 9.52
N CYS A 352 6.09 37.14 10.37
CA CYS A 352 4.64 37.12 10.45
C CYS A 352 4.04 37.94 9.30
N ASP A 353 3.19 37.36 8.46
CA ASP A 353 2.57 38.02 7.31
C ASP A 353 1.57 39.12 7.73
N ILE A 354 1.20 39.18 9.02
CA ILE A 354 0.28 40.17 9.59
C ILE A 354 1.01 41.42 10.10
N CYS A 355 2.15 41.23 10.78
CA CYS A 355 2.84 42.33 11.47
C CYS A 355 4.36 42.41 11.23
N GLU A 356 4.89 41.57 10.34
CA GLU A 356 6.31 41.49 9.95
C GLU A 356 7.29 41.14 11.09
N ALA A 357 6.76 40.85 12.29
CA ALA A 357 7.56 40.45 13.44
C ALA A 357 8.15 39.05 13.25
N GLY A 358 9.32 38.82 13.85
CA GLY A 358 9.97 37.51 13.86
C GLY A 358 9.12 36.47 14.61
N ILE A 359 9.28 35.21 14.22
CA ILE A 359 8.61 34.06 14.83
C ILE A 359 9.59 33.30 15.71
N ALA A 360 9.20 33.04 16.97
CA ALA A 360 10.02 32.32 17.94
C ALA A 360 9.94 30.80 17.75
N TRP A 361 10.92 30.09 18.30
CA TRP A 361 10.94 28.63 18.35
C TRP A 361 10.84 28.15 19.79
N TYR A 362 9.66 27.66 20.16
CA TYR A 362 9.40 27.05 21.47
C TYR A 362 8.56 25.77 21.37
N SER A 363 8.08 25.43 20.17
CA SER A 363 7.25 24.28 19.87
C SER A 363 7.42 23.89 18.40
N ALA A 364 7.36 22.60 18.11
CA ALA A 364 7.32 22.07 16.75
C ALA A 364 5.91 22.12 16.12
N ARG A 365 4.88 22.38 16.93
CA ARG A 365 3.46 22.33 16.51
C ARG A 365 2.81 23.71 16.46
N GLU A 366 3.35 24.65 17.22
CA GLU A 366 2.82 25.99 17.37
C GLU A 366 3.91 27.01 17.08
N ALA A 367 3.52 28.10 16.45
CA ALA A 367 4.37 29.25 16.17
C ALA A 367 3.69 30.49 16.73
N GLN A 368 4.48 31.34 17.41
CA GLN A 368 4.02 32.65 17.85
C GLN A 368 5.02 33.70 17.39
N CYS A 369 4.52 34.78 16.78
CA CYS A 369 5.34 35.94 16.46
C CYS A 369 5.54 36.85 17.67
N ALA A 370 6.56 37.71 17.65
CA ALA A 370 6.81 38.67 18.74
C ALA A 370 5.64 39.67 18.95
N GLY A 371 4.77 39.85 17.95
CA GLY A 371 3.54 40.63 18.05
C GLY A 371 2.36 39.87 18.68
N GLY A 372 2.49 38.57 18.95
CA GLY A 372 1.50 37.74 19.64
C GLY A 372 0.57 36.91 18.74
N HIS A 373 0.66 37.00 17.41
CA HIS A 373 -0.12 36.16 16.50
C HIS A 373 0.32 34.69 16.59
N LEU A 374 -0.65 33.78 16.62
CA LEU A 374 -0.46 32.34 16.79
C LEU A 374 -0.81 31.59 15.50
N PHE A 375 0.03 30.62 15.14
CA PHE A 375 -0.12 29.77 13.95
C PHE A 375 0.19 28.31 14.27
N VAL A 376 -0.41 27.40 13.50
CA VAL A 376 0.00 25.99 13.49
C VAL A 376 1.25 25.85 12.64
N ARG A 377 2.18 24.98 13.06
CA ARG A 377 3.32 24.57 12.22
C ARG A 377 2.96 23.33 11.41
N CYS A 378 3.37 23.30 10.15
CA CYS A 378 3.26 22.12 9.31
C CYS A 378 4.10 20.97 9.91
N SER A 379 3.50 19.82 10.17
CA SER A 379 4.21 18.65 10.71
C SER A 379 5.23 17.99 9.75
N LEU A 380 5.46 18.57 8.55
CA LEU A 380 6.50 18.13 7.61
C LEU A 380 7.63 19.17 7.43
N SER A 381 7.32 20.42 7.07
CA SER A 381 8.34 21.47 6.88
C SER A 381 8.65 22.27 8.14
N PHE A 382 7.80 22.15 9.17
CA PHE A 382 7.82 22.96 10.38
C PHE A 382 7.60 24.46 10.16
N PHE A 383 7.28 24.89 8.94
CA PHE A 383 6.86 26.26 8.66
C PHE A 383 5.55 26.58 9.36
N SER A 384 5.43 27.82 9.83
CA SER A 384 4.15 28.39 10.24
C SER A 384 3.20 28.45 9.05
N ILE A 385 1.97 27.98 9.24
CA ILE A 385 0.89 28.06 8.26
C ILE A 385 0.13 29.35 8.52
N GLN A 386 0.40 30.38 7.72
CA GLN A 386 -0.12 31.73 7.94
C GLN A 386 -1.26 32.11 6.97
N GLU A 387 -1.26 31.55 5.76
CA GLU A 387 -2.24 31.87 4.72
C GLU A 387 -3.46 30.93 4.79
N PRO A 388 -4.70 31.43 4.66
CA PRO A 388 -5.86 30.56 4.49
C PRO A 388 -5.81 29.78 3.17
N GLY A 389 -6.22 28.51 3.19
CA GLY A 389 -6.37 27.70 1.98
C GLY A 389 -5.08 27.09 1.42
N VAL A 390 -3.95 27.22 2.12
CA VAL A 390 -2.68 26.53 1.76
C VAL A 390 -2.46 25.24 2.53
N SER A 391 -3.50 24.73 3.19
CA SER A 391 -3.44 23.52 4.02
C SER A 391 -4.00 22.30 3.29
N LYS A 392 -3.50 21.13 3.67
CA LYS A 392 -4.12 19.82 3.45
C LYS A 392 -4.18 19.09 4.79
N PHE A 393 -5.15 18.20 4.95
CA PHE A 393 -5.42 17.52 6.22
C PHE A 393 -5.29 16.02 6.06
N CYS A 394 -4.82 15.34 7.10
CA CYS A 394 -4.94 13.88 7.15
C CYS A 394 -6.42 13.47 7.18
N SER A 395 -6.81 12.49 6.34
CA SER A 395 -8.18 11.95 6.31
C SER A 395 -8.62 11.33 7.63
N ASP A 396 -7.66 10.83 8.42
CA ASP A 396 -7.95 9.99 9.59
C ASP A 396 -7.82 10.81 10.88
N CYS A 397 -6.68 11.48 11.10
CA CYS A 397 -6.42 12.21 12.34
C CYS A 397 -6.61 13.73 12.23
N SER A 398 -6.94 14.25 11.03
CA SER A 398 -7.13 15.68 10.77
C SER A 398 -5.92 16.58 11.08
N THR A 399 -4.72 16.02 11.25
CA THR A 399 -3.48 16.80 11.36
C THR A 399 -3.30 17.66 10.11
N GLU A 400 -2.92 18.91 10.31
CA GLU A 400 -2.73 19.92 9.29
C GLU A 400 -1.31 19.92 8.72
N TYR A 401 -1.22 20.02 7.40
CA TYR A 401 0.03 20.08 6.63
C TYR A 401 -0.07 21.17 5.58
N LEU A 402 1.05 21.67 5.09
CA LEU A 402 1.07 22.54 3.93
C LEU A 402 0.74 21.75 2.67
N ASN A 403 -0.04 22.37 1.79
CA ASN A 403 -0.40 21.88 0.48
C ASN A 403 0.59 22.45 -0.56
N GLU A 404 1.45 21.59 -1.07
CA GLU A 404 2.48 21.88 -2.07
C GLU A 404 1.91 22.50 -3.35
N ASP A 405 0.71 22.08 -3.77
CA ASP A 405 0.09 22.53 -5.01
C ASP A 405 -0.54 23.92 -4.82
N ALA A 406 -1.08 24.20 -3.64
CA ALA A 406 -1.55 25.54 -3.27
C ALA A 406 -0.37 26.51 -3.10
N LEU A 407 0.72 26.07 -2.48
CA LEU A 407 1.93 26.87 -2.32
C LEU A 407 2.58 27.23 -3.66
N ALA A 408 2.56 26.32 -4.64
CA ALA A 408 3.10 26.57 -5.98
C ALA A 408 2.35 27.68 -6.73
N GLN A 409 1.08 27.94 -6.37
CA GLN A 409 0.28 29.00 -6.98
C GLN A 409 0.54 30.38 -6.34
N LEU A 410 0.92 30.39 -5.06
CA LEU A 410 1.11 31.62 -4.27
C LEU A 410 2.58 32.08 -4.20
N HIS A 411 3.52 31.14 -4.26
CA HIS A 411 4.95 31.41 -4.16
C HIS A 411 5.71 30.93 -5.40
N GLU A 412 6.85 31.58 -5.67
CA GLU A 412 7.76 31.22 -6.77
C GLU A 412 8.15 29.73 -6.75
N SER A 413 8.46 29.17 -7.92
CA SER A 413 8.79 27.75 -8.15
C SER A 413 9.88 27.17 -7.24
N GLY A 414 10.68 28.00 -6.58
CA GLY A 414 11.70 27.63 -5.61
C GLY A 414 11.14 26.87 -4.39
N LEU A 415 10.03 27.31 -3.81
CA LEU A 415 9.42 26.66 -2.64
C LEU A 415 8.87 25.28 -3.00
N GLN A 416 8.17 25.19 -4.14
CA GLN A 416 7.65 23.93 -4.65
C GLN A 416 8.79 22.91 -4.84
N SER A 417 9.91 23.31 -5.43
CA SER A 417 11.04 22.40 -5.66
C SER A 417 11.68 21.88 -4.37
N ALA A 418 11.79 22.72 -3.33
CA ALA A 418 12.33 22.33 -2.03
C ALA A 418 11.36 21.39 -1.28
N TYR A 419 10.08 21.73 -1.27
CA TYR A 419 9.05 20.99 -0.53
C TYR A 419 8.61 19.70 -1.23
N LYS A 420 8.69 19.62 -2.57
CA LYS A 420 8.34 18.43 -3.35
C LYS A 420 9.14 17.19 -2.97
N LYS A 421 10.41 17.34 -2.59
CA LYS A 421 11.22 16.20 -2.10
C LYS A 421 10.62 15.62 -0.82
N LEU A 422 10.20 16.49 0.11
CA LEU A 422 9.54 16.09 1.35
C LEU A 422 8.17 15.47 1.09
N SER A 423 7.32 16.11 0.29
CA SER A 423 5.97 15.58 0.04
C SER A 423 5.97 14.26 -0.73
N ASN A 424 6.95 14.04 -1.63
CA ASN A 424 7.13 12.76 -2.30
C ASN A 424 7.62 11.65 -1.35
N ALA A 425 8.50 11.98 -0.40
CA ALA A 425 8.99 11.01 0.57
C ALA A 425 7.94 10.68 1.65
N PHE A 426 7.09 11.65 1.98
CA PHE A 426 6.04 11.56 2.99
C PHE A 426 4.67 11.86 2.36
N ASP A 427 4.19 10.93 1.53
CA ASP A 427 2.91 11.01 0.84
C ASP A 427 1.70 10.54 1.70
N THR A 428 1.95 10.33 2.99
CA THR A 428 0.98 9.94 4.02
C THR A 428 1.28 10.67 5.33
N CYS A 429 0.28 10.79 6.20
CA CYS A 429 0.42 11.41 7.51
C CYS A 429 1.48 10.68 8.34
N ILE A 430 2.49 11.42 8.81
CA ILE A 430 3.60 10.85 9.59
C ILE A 430 3.16 10.24 10.92
N TYR A 431 1.96 10.58 11.40
CA TYR A 431 1.44 10.07 12.67
C TYR A 431 0.63 8.80 12.50
N CYS A 432 -0.38 8.78 11.61
CA CYS A 432 -1.29 7.64 11.48
C CYS A 432 -1.19 6.88 10.15
N GLY A 433 -0.48 7.40 9.14
CA GLY A 433 -0.40 6.82 7.81
C GLY A 433 -1.59 7.15 6.89
N GLY A 434 -2.56 7.93 7.37
CA GLY A 434 -3.71 8.36 6.57
C GLY A 434 -3.31 9.23 5.39
N LYS A 435 -4.07 9.12 4.28
CA LYS A 435 -3.85 9.94 3.09
C LYS A 435 -4.29 11.38 3.34
N PHE A 436 -3.73 12.30 2.55
CA PHE A 436 -4.08 13.71 2.65
C PHE A 436 -5.31 14.02 1.80
N ARG A 437 -6.18 14.87 2.33
CA ARG A 437 -7.27 15.53 1.61
C ARG A 437 -7.02 17.03 1.60
N ALA A 438 -7.27 17.67 0.46
CA ALA A 438 -7.25 19.13 0.33
C ALA A 438 -8.52 19.74 0.91
#